data_AF-A0A098LGF9-F1
#
_entry.id   AF-A0A098LGF9-F1
#
_cell.length_a   1.000
_cell.length_b   1.000
_cell.length_c   1.000
_cell.angle_alpha   90.00
_cell.angle_beta   90.00
_cell.angle_gamma   90.00
#
_symmetry.space_group_name_H-M   'P 1'
#
loop_
_entity.id
_entity.type
_entity.pdbx_description
1 polymer ?
#
loop_
_entity_poly.entity_id
_entity_poly.type
_entity_poly.pdbx_seq_one_letter_code
_entity_poly.pdbx_strand_id
1 'polypeptide(L)'
;MKILIIGQFSHATGLSRITRLIAKGLSEIFEVHILGFDTDEKSKETIKTSKFILHHNTSPVDIFAEETLQSLVNSLKPEAILIYHDLWLIPRFTKSIFKSNHKSILVGYTPLDGNILQLDSIRQLTCLDALVVFNDFGYAALRGAAQKAGVAQNKPFHNIAVIPHPLSEDKFYRLGGEALPSSLRRLAARKQLFPDNPSSWKGFWVLNANKNQPRKRIDITLKGFAKFVEDKPDDVRLYLHMATKNSFTDIEKMVRELGLKKRIIYTAEGKQHPEVPCEQLNLIYNACNVGVNTSMGEGWGLVSFEHAATGAPQVVPDHSACANIWKEAAELMPIERKTCGYTMLEGAEVSPEALSKSLERLYADKLHYEHLQRQGLLVTQNKAYHRDEVAIQWKDLFLKLTSGVYA
;
A
#
# COMPACT_ATOMS: atom_id res chain seq x y z
N MET A 1 16.71 -21.46 11.66
CA MET A 1 17.05 -20.12 11.13
C MET A 1 16.31 -19.09 11.95
N LYS A 2 17.05 -18.16 12.56
CA LYS A 2 16.53 -17.01 13.27
C LYS A 2 16.55 -15.78 12.36
N ILE A 3 15.41 -15.12 12.23
CA ILE A 3 15.21 -13.94 11.41
C ILE A 3 14.91 -12.74 12.30
N LEU A 4 15.63 -11.63 12.09
CA LEU A 4 15.29 -10.34 12.68
C LEU A 4 14.67 -9.42 11.62
N ILE A 5 13.42 -9.03 11.80
CA ILE A 5 12.72 -8.06 10.94
C ILE A 5 12.81 -6.67 11.58
N ILE A 6 13.19 -5.67 10.79
CA ILE A 6 13.20 -4.26 11.20
C ILE A 6 12.13 -3.52 10.41
N GLY A 7 11.19 -2.87 11.09
CA GLY A 7 10.11 -2.15 10.42
C GLY A 7 9.17 -1.44 11.40
N GLN A 8 8.20 -0.68 10.86
CA GLN A 8 7.09 -0.17 11.66
C GLN A 8 6.23 -1.33 12.15
N PHE A 9 5.60 -1.18 13.31
CA PHE A 9 4.82 -2.24 13.94
C PHE A 9 3.61 -1.74 14.73
N SER A 10 3.66 -0.59 15.40
CA SER A 10 2.55 -0.12 16.27
C SER A 10 1.51 0.73 15.53
N HIS A 11 1.93 1.68 14.69
CA HIS A 11 1.04 2.69 14.12
C HIS A 11 0.03 2.08 13.13
N ALA A 12 -1.13 2.71 12.92
CA ALA A 12 -2.10 2.29 11.89
C ALA A 12 -1.64 2.69 10.46
N THR A 13 -0.55 2.09 9.98
CA THR A 13 0.04 2.32 8.65
C THR A 13 0.01 1.06 7.79
N GLY A 14 0.16 1.22 6.49
CA GLY A 14 0.34 0.10 5.56
C GLY A 14 1.60 -0.70 5.91
N LEU A 15 2.72 -0.02 6.18
CA LEU A 15 3.98 -0.65 6.56
C LEU A 15 3.81 -1.53 7.81
N SER A 16 3.21 -1.01 8.89
CA SER A 16 3.05 -1.80 10.11
C SER A 16 2.19 -3.06 9.92
N ARG A 17 1.13 -2.95 9.11
CA ARG A 17 0.27 -4.09 8.78
C ARG A 17 1.05 -5.16 8.02
N ILE A 18 1.86 -4.74 7.04
CA ILE A 18 2.66 -5.67 6.25
C ILE A 18 3.75 -6.33 7.10
N THR A 19 4.44 -5.59 7.98
CA THR A 19 5.40 -6.18 8.94
C THR A 19 4.73 -7.30 9.74
N ARG A 20 3.53 -7.05 10.29
CA ARG A 20 2.78 -8.06 11.06
C ARG A 20 2.40 -9.28 10.23
N LEU A 21 1.99 -9.10 8.97
CA LEU A 21 1.59 -10.20 8.09
C LEU A 21 2.79 -11.05 7.65
N ILE A 22 3.91 -10.42 7.30
CA ILE A 22 5.16 -11.11 6.96
C ILE A 22 5.66 -11.89 8.16
N ALA A 23 5.72 -11.25 9.33
CA ALA A 23 6.17 -11.92 10.55
C ALA A 23 5.29 -13.13 10.90
N LYS A 24 3.96 -13.00 10.78
CA LYS A 24 3.01 -14.10 11.02
C LYS A 24 3.22 -15.27 10.05
N GLY A 25 3.49 -15.00 8.77
CA GLY A 25 3.75 -16.06 7.79
C GLY A 25 5.09 -16.74 8.05
N LEU A 26 6.14 -15.97 8.29
CA LEU A 26 7.49 -16.48 8.53
C LEU A 26 7.62 -17.23 9.87
N SER A 27 6.84 -16.87 10.88
CA SER A 27 6.86 -17.55 12.18
C SER A 27 6.38 -19.00 12.15
N GLU A 28 5.68 -19.41 11.10
CA GLU A 28 5.31 -20.83 10.92
C GLU A 28 6.51 -21.68 10.47
N ILE A 29 7.60 -21.03 10.03
CA ILE A 29 8.75 -21.67 9.37
C ILE A 29 10.05 -21.41 10.14
N PHE A 30 10.19 -20.22 10.74
CA PHE A 30 11.42 -19.73 11.36
C PHE A 30 11.17 -19.16 12.75
N GLU A 31 12.25 -19.04 13.52
CA GLU A 31 12.24 -18.23 14.75
C GLU A 31 12.30 -16.75 14.35
N VAL A 32 11.19 -16.03 14.52
CA VAL A 32 11.08 -14.63 14.07
C VAL A 32 11.12 -13.67 15.26
N HIS A 33 12.05 -12.73 15.17
CA HIS A 33 12.12 -11.55 16.02
C HIS A 33 11.81 -10.30 15.20
N ILE A 34 11.19 -9.31 15.82
CA ILE A 34 10.87 -8.02 15.19
C ILE A 34 11.42 -6.90 16.05
N LEU A 35 12.18 -5.97 15.47
CA LEU A 35 12.42 -4.67 16.06
C LEU A 35 11.42 -3.67 15.48
N GLY A 36 10.36 -3.41 16.23
CA GLY A 36 9.37 -2.38 15.91
C GLY A 36 9.88 -1.03 16.38
N PHE A 37 10.58 -0.27 15.54
CA PHE A 37 11.24 0.97 15.98
C PHE A 37 10.26 2.05 16.47
N ASP A 38 8.99 1.94 16.11
CA ASP A 38 7.89 2.81 16.50
C ASP A 38 7.09 2.29 17.71
N THR A 39 7.58 1.25 18.40
CA THR A 39 6.93 0.64 19.57
C THR A 39 7.57 1.11 20.87
N ASP A 40 6.75 1.41 21.89
CA ASP A 40 7.20 1.82 23.23
C ASP A 40 6.94 0.71 24.27
N GLU A 41 7.43 0.88 25.50
CA GLU A 41 7.19 -0.13 26.56
C GLU A 41 5.71 -0.30 26.94
N LYS A 42 4.83 0.68 26.65
CA LYS A 42 3.39 0.58 26.90
C LYS A 42 2.69 -0.32 25.88
N SER A 43 3.26 -0.45 24.68
CA SER A 43 2.79 -1.38 23.66
C SER A 43 3.03 -2.87 23.99
N LYS A 44 3.73 -3.17 25.10
CA LYS A 44 3.93 -4.54 25.63
C LYS A 44 2.62 -5.28 25.90
N GLU A 45 1.54 -4.58 26.23
CA GLU A 45 0.28 -5.22 26.60
C GLU A 45 -0.56 -5.68 25.40
N THR A 46 -0.34 -5.14 24.20
CA THR A 46 -1.30 -5.29 23.10
C THR A 46 -0.96 -6.41 22.11
N ILE A 47 0.28 -6.92 22.08
CA ILE A 47 0.71 -7.88 21.05
C ILE A 47 1.47 -9.05 21.68
N LYS A 48 0.78 -9.83 22.53
CA LYS A 48 1.18 -11.20 22.87
C LYS A 48 0.85 -12.12 21.69
N THR A 49 1.64 -12.09 20.63
CA THR A 49 1.56 -13.12 19.61
C THR A 49 2.47 -14.27 20.01
N SER A 50 1.92 -15.46 20.27
CA SER A 50 2.71 -16.68 20.54
C SER A 50 3.60 -17.12 19.37
N LYS A 51 3.57 -16.41 18.25
CA LYS A 51 4.21 -16.79 16.99
C LYS A 51 5.55 -16.09 16.73
N PHE A 52 5.75 -14.87 17.20
CA PHE A 52 7.00 -14.13 17.02
C PHE A 52 7.31 -13.25 18.24
N ILE A 53 8.57 -12.85 18.38
CA ILE A 53 9.04 -12.05 19.52
C ILE A 53 9.21 -10.60 19.09
N LEU A 54 8.41 -9.70 19.65
CA LEU A 54 8.53 -8.25 19.46
C LEU A 54 9.54 -7.66 20.44
N HIS A 55 10.47 -6.88 19.90
CA HIS A 55 11.42 -6.04 20.63
C HIS A 55 11.06 -4.58 20.41
N HIS A 56 11.20 -3.79 21.47
CA HIS A 56 10.78 -2.40 21.51
C HIS A 56 11.97 -1.46 21.46
N ASN A 57 11.72 -0.24 21.00
CA ASN A 57 12.67 0.83 21.16
C ASN A 57 12.71 1.27 22.62
N THR A 58 13.88 1.15 23.26
CA THR A 58 14.07 1.48 24.68
C THR A 58 14.46 2.94 24.90
N SER A 59 14.70 3.70 23.83
CA SER A 59 15.21 5.06 23.89
C SER A 59 14.30 6.05 23.15
N PRO A 60 13.67 7.02 23.84
CA PRO A 60 12.81 8.00 23.19
C PRO A 60 13.57 9.00 22.31
N VAL A 61 14.89 9.09 22.45
CA VAL A 61 15.74 9.98 21.63
C VAL A 61 16.29 9.28 20.38
N ASP A 62 16.38 7.95 20.39
CA ASP A 62 16.78 7.15 19.23
C ASP A 62 15.53 6.71 18.46
N ILE A 63 14.95 7.62 17.68
CA ILE A 63 13.68 7.38 16.97
C ILE A 63 13.67 6.18 16.00
N PHE A 64 14.84 5.66 15.62
CA PHE A 64 15.00 4.51 14.73
C PHE A 64 15.51 3.25 15.44
N ALA A 65 15.66 3.28 16.77
CA ALA A 65 16.12 2.18 17.60
C ALA A 65 17.48 1.60 17.14
N GLU A 66 18.38 2.45 16.64
CA GLU A 66 19.72 2.11 16.17
C GLU A 66 20.62 1.49 17.26
N GLU A 67 20.53 1.98 18.50
CA GLU A 67 21.29 1.46 19.65
C GLU A 67 20.74 0.10 20.11
N THR A 68 19.41 -0.01 20.19
CA THR A 68 18.72 -1.27 20.48
C THR A 68 19.05 -2.31 19.41
N LEU A 69 19.05 -1.92 18.14
CA LEU A 69 19.38 -2.79 17.02
C LEU A 69 20.76 -3.43 17.16
N GLN A 70 21.80 -2.65 17.44
CA GLN A 70 23.15 -3.19 17.61
C GLN A 70 23.19 -4.24 18.73
N SER A 71 22.54 -3.95 19.87
CA SER A 71 22.47 -4.85 21.03
C SER A 71 21.72 -6.14 20.71
N LEU A 72 20.61 -6.05 19.97
CA LEU A 72 19.82 -7.20 19.55
C LEU A 72 20.59 -8.10 18.57
N VAL A 73 21.32 -7.53 17.61
CA VAL A 73 22.11 -8.35 16.68
C VAL A 73 23.19 -9.13 17.43
N ASN A 74 23.84 -8.51 18.42
CA ASN A 74 24.84 -9.17 19.26
C ASN A 74 24.28 -10.31 20.13
N SER A 75 23.08 -10.12 20.71
CA SER A 75 22.47 -11.10 21.61
C SER A 75 21.74 -12.22 20.87
N LEU A 76 20.94 -11.87 19.87
CA LEU A 76 20.14 -12.82 19.10
C LEU A 76 20.98 -13.63 18.11
N LYS A 77 22.05 -13.03 17.58
CA LYS A 77 22.89 -13.59 16.50
C LYS A 77 22.05 -14.13 15.34
N PRO A 78 21.17 -13.32 14.73
CA PRO A 78 20.26 -13.81 13.68
C PRO A 78 21.05 -14.24 12.44
N GLU A 79 20.64 -15.32 11.78
CA GLU A 79 21.24 -15.72 10.51
C GLU A 79 20.90 -14.73 9.37
N ALA A 80 19.71 -14.12 9.42
CA ALA A 80 19.29 -13.11 8.45
C ALA A 80 18.56 -11.93 9.12
N ILE A 81 18.77 -10.73 8.57
CA ILE A 81 18.10 -9.49 8.95
C ILE A 81 17.34 -8.97 7.75
N LEU A 82 16.02 -8.78 7.91
CA LEU A 82 15.13 -8.20 6.92
C LEU A 82 14.82 -6.75 7.29
N ILE A 83 15.26 -5.80 6.47
CA ILE A 83 15.06 -4.37 6.66
C ILE A 83 13.89 -3.92 5.78
N TYR A 84 12.71 -3.73 6.36
CA TYR A 84 11.52 -3.30 5.64
C TYR A 84 11.27 -1.80 5.80
N HIS A 85 11.69 -1.04 4.80
CA HIS A 85 11.49 0.42 4.75
C HIS A 85 11.66 0.98 3.34
N ASP A 86 11.31 2.26 3.17
CA ASP A 86 11.75 3.06 2.03
C ASP A 86 13.26 2.97 1.81
N LEU A 87 13.65 2.96 0.53
CA LEU A 87 15.00 2.69 0.05
C LEU A 87 16.08 3.54 0.74
N TRP A 88 15.79 4.81 0.98
CA TRP A 88 16.73 5.78 1.56
C TRP A 88 16.94 5.63 3.07
N LEU A 89 16.09 4.87 3.76
CA LEU A 89 16.25 4.60 5.20
C LEU A 89 16.96 3.27 5.45
N ILE A 90 17.01 2.35 4.48
CA ILE A 90 17.72 1.07 4.63
C ILE A 90 19.20 1.25 5.03
N PRO A 91 20.00 2.14 4.39
CA PRO A 91 21.40 2.35 4.77
C PRO A 91 21.61 2.90 6.19
N ARG A 92 20.57 3.45 6.82
CA ARG A 92 20.66 3.90 8.21
C ARG A 92 20.89 2.71 9.14
N PHE A 93 20.04 1.68 9.01
CA PHE A 93 20.10 0.49 9.85
C PHE A 93 21.38 -0.33 9.64
N THR A 94 21.94 -0.36 8.41
CA THR A 94 23.17 -1.13 8.13
C THR A 94 24.37 -0.60 8.91
N LYS A 95 24.44 0.70 9.21
CA LYS A 95 25.53 1.29 10.01
C LYS A 95 25.58 0.69 11.41
N SER A 96 24.44 0.55 12.10
CA SER A 96 24.37 -0.07 13.42
C SER A 96 24.63 -1.57 13.37
N ILE A 97 24.11 -2.25 12.35
CA ILE A 97 24.34 -3.69 12.15
C ILE A 97 25.84 -3.97 11.93
N PHE A 98 26.55 -3.16 11.15
CA PHE A 98 27.99 -3.37 10.91
C PHE A 98 28.87 -3.11 12.13
N LYS A 99 28.40 -2.36 13.12
CA LYS A 99 29.07 -2.20 14.42
C LYS A 99 28.83 -3.37 15.37
N SER A 100 27.97 -4.32 15.02
CA SER A 100 27.75 -5.53 15.82
C SER A 100 28.86 -6.57 15.57
N ASN A 101 29.04 -7.47 16.53
CA ASN A 101 30.03 -8.54 16.52
C ASN A 101 29.58 -9.77 15.71
N HIS A 102 28.31 -9.82 15.31
CA HIS A 102 27.73 -10.92 14.54
C HIS A 102 27.48 -10.48 13.10
N LYS A 103 27.75 -11.37 12.15
CA LYS A 103 27.47 -11.14 10.72
C LYS A 103 26.22 -11.92 10.33
N SER A 104 25.26 -11.21 9.77
CA SER A 104 24.00 -11.75 9.25
C SER A 104 23.88 -11.44 7.78
N ILE A 105 23.09 -12.23 7.06
CA ILE A 105 22.65 -11.87 5.71
C ILE A 105 21.73 -10.66 5.81
N LEU A 106 21.99 -9.61 5.04
CA LEU A 106 21.23 -8.37 5.03
C LEU A 106 20.35 -8.29 3.79
N VAL A 107 19.03 -8.29 4.01
CA VAL A 107 18.03 -8.19 2.94
C VAL A 107 17.23 -6.91 3.10
N GLY A 108 17.28 -6.04 2.09
CA GLY A 108 16.43 -4.85 2.03
C GLY A 108 15.10 -5.17 1.35
N TYR A 109 13.97 -4.83 1.96
CA TYR A 109 12.64 -4.96 1.37
C TYR A 109 12.00 -3.59 1.26
N THR A 110 11.67 -3.15 0.05
CA THR A 110 11.37 -1.73 -0.18
C THR A 110 10.23 -1.47 -1.15
N PRO A 111 9.30 -0.56 -0.81
CA PRO A 111 8.31 -0.05 -1.75
C PRO A 111 9.00 0.86 -2.78
N LEU A 112 8.64 0.71 -4.05
CA LEU A 112 9.02 1.65 -5.10
C LEU A 112 7.77 2.14 -5.81
N ASP A 113 7.48 3.43 -5.65
CA ASP A 113 6.31 4.10 -6.21
C ASP A 113 6.67 5.06 -7.36
N GLY A 114 7.91 5.01 -7.85
CA GLY A 114 8.41 5.82 -8.96
C GLY A 114 9.82 5.41 -9.40
N ASN A 115 10.32 5.97 -10.51
CA ASN A 115 11.70 5.74 -10.94
C ASN A 115 12.68 6.45 -10.00
N ILE A 116 13.82 5.84 -9.69
CA ILE A 116 14.74 6.40 -8.72
C ILE A 116 15.62 7.48 -9.37
N LEU A 117 15.57 8.70 -8.81
CA LEU A 117 16.32 9.85 -9.33
C LEU A 117 17.65 10.05 -8.60
N GLN A 118 17.72 9.72 -7.30
CA GLN A 118 18.92 9.93 -6.48
C GLN A 118 19.82 8.69 -6.47
N LEU A 119 20.81 8.68 -7.37
CA LEU A 119 21.71 7.54 -7.57
C LEU A 119 22.63 7.26 -6.37
N ASP A 120 22.93 8.25 -5.53
CA ASP A 120 23.75 8.01 -4.32
C ASP A 120 23.06 7.11 -3.31
N SER A 121 21.73 7.15 -3.24
CA SER A 121 20.97 6.22 -2.39
C SER A 121 21.12 4.78 -2.89
N ILE A 122 21.29 4.58 -4.19
CA ILE A 122 21.51 3.26 -4.79
C ILE A 122 22.90 2.73 -4.43
N ARG A 123 23.92 3.59 -4.48
CA ARG A 123 25.30 3.21 -4.10
C ARG A 123 25.38 2.76 -2.65
N GLN A 124 24.60 3.34 -1.74
CA GLN A 124 24.61 2.94 -0.33
C GLN A 124 24.05 1.53 -0.07
N LEU A 125 23.30 0.97 -1.02
CA LEU A 125 22.71 -0.37 -0.89
C LEU A 125 23.68 -1.49 -1.28
N THR A 126 24.86 -1.18 -1.83
CA THR A 126 25.85 -2.20 -2.23
C THR A 126 26.35 -3.06 -1.07
N CYS A 127 26.09 -2.63 0.16
CA CYS A 127 26.44 -3.34 1.39
C CYS A 127 25.47 -4.46 1.77
N LEU A 128 24.33 -4.60 1.06
CA LEU A 128 23.34 -5.65 1.29
C LEU A 128 23.68 -6.93 0.54
N ASP A 129 23.09 -8.05 0.94
CA ASP A 129 23.23 -9.34 0.25
C ASP A 129 22.15 -9.55 -0.82
N ALA A 130 20.98 -8.96 -0.61
CA ALA A 130 19.85 -9.00 -1.54
C ALA A 130 18.92 -7.79 -1.36
N LEU A 131 18.17 -7.52 -2.41
CA LEU A 131 17.11 -6.52 -2.42
C LEU A 131 15.80 -7.19 -2.85
N VAL A 132 14.70 -6.77 -2.24
CA VAL A 132 13.38 -7.30 -2.53
C VAL A 132 12.43 -6.15 -2.78
N VAL A 133 11.66 -6.25 -3.85
CA VAL A 133 10.66 -5.28 -4.30
C VAL A 133 9.34 -6.00 -4.53
N PHE A 134 8.23 -5.27 -4.60
CA PHE A 134 6.91 -5.90 -4.53
C PHE A 134 6.39 -6.42 -5.87
N ASN A 135 6.91 -5.86 -6.96
CA ASN A 135 6.41 -6.10 -8.31
C ASN A 135 7.51 -5.81 -9.35
N ASP A 136 7.20 -6.14 -10.59
CA ASP A 136 8.13 -6.00 -11.73
C ASP A 136 8.49 -4.53 -12.03
N PHE A 137 7.59 -3.58 -11.75
CA PHE A 137 7.91 -2.16 -11.86
C PHE A 137 9.06 -1.80 -10.91
N GLY A 138 8.95 -2.18 -9.64
CA GLY A 138 10.02 -1.96 -8.66
C GLY A 138 11.34 -2.62 -9.08
N TYR A 139 11.27 -3.83 -9.65
CA TYR A 139 12.45 -4.53 -10.15
C TYR A 139 13.13 -3.74 -11.27
N ALA A 140 12.36 -3.31 -12.28
CA ALA A 140 12.87 -2.54 -13.41
C ALA A 140 13.43 -1.19 -12.97
N ALA A 141 12.74 -0.47 -12.08
CA ALA A 141 13.18 0.80 -11.54
C ALA A 141 14.52 0.67 -10.80
N LEU A 142 14.65 -0.34 -9.94
CA LEU A 142 15.86 -0.60 -9.16
C LEU A 142 17.03 -1.04 -10.04
N ARG A 143 16.80 -1.96 -11.00
CA ARG A 143 17.83 -2.40 -11.97
C ARG A 143 18.31 -1.24 -12.83
N GLY A 144 17.39 -0.43 -13.37
CA GLY A 144 17.73 0.74 -14.18
C GLY A 144 18.53 1.78 -13.39
N ALA A 145 18.17 2.02 -12.13
CA ALA A 145 18.90 2.94 -11.25
C ALA A 145 20.30 2.40 -10.91
N ALA A 146 20.45 1.09 -10.67
CA ALA A 146 21.74 0.46 -10.42
C ALA A 146 22.67 0.53 -11.63
N GLN A 147 22.14 0.38 -12.84
CA GLN A 147 22.90 0.57 -14.09
C GLN A 147 23.41 2.01 -14.21
N LYS A 148 22.52 2.99 -14.05
CA LYS A 148 22.88 4.42 -14.09
C LYS A 148 23.90 4.80 -13.01
N ALA A 149 23.79 4.20 -11.83
CA ALA A 149 24.70 4.45 -10.71
C ALA A 149 26.07 3.77 -10.87
N GLY A 150 26.23 2.85 -11.83
CA GLY A 150 27.47 2.08 -12.05
C GLY A 150 27.68 0.93 -11.07
N VAL A 151 26.62 0.45 -10.40
CA VAL A 151 26.69 -0.59 -9.35
C VAL A 151 25.86 -1.84 -9.65
N ALA A 152 25.35 -1.97 -10.88
CA ALA A 152 24.50 -3.10 -11.29
C ALA A 152 25.18 -4.48 -11.18
N GLN A 153 26.52 -4.51 -11.07
CA GLN A 153 27.32 -5.72 -10.89
C GLN A 153 27.60 -6.05 -9.42
N ASN A 154 27.23 -5.17 -8.48
CA ASN A 154 27.37 -5.46 -7.06
C ASN A 154 26.32 -6.50 -6.64
N LYS A 155 26.71 -7.38 -5.72
CA LYS A 155 25.93 -8.52 -5.20
C LYS A 155 24.42 -8.26 -5.02
N PRO A 156 23.96 -7.22 -4.30
CA PRO A 156 22.52 -7.05 -4.04
C PRO A 156 21.71 -6.77 -5.31
N PHE A 157 22.32 -6.22 -6.36
CA PHE A 157 21.65 -5.92 -7.62
C PHE A 157 21.60 -7.12 -8.57
N HIS A 158 22.42 -8.15 -8.38
CA HIS A 158 22.22 -9.48 -8.98
C HIS A 158 21.15 -10.28 -8.23
N ASN A 159 21.04 -10.06 -6.92
CA ASN A 159 20.09 -10.73 -6.04
C ASN A 159 18.84 -9.88 -5.76
N ILE A 160 18.21 -9.34 -6.82
CA ILE A 160 16.91 -8.69 -6.68
C ILE A 160 15.81 -9.73 -6.83
N ALA A 161 14.96 -9.88 -5.81
CA ALA A 161 13.76 -10.71 -5.88
C ALA A 161 12.50 -9.85 -5.93
N VAL A 162 11.44 -10.38 -6.55
CA VAL A 162 10.10 -9.81 -6.54
C VAL A 162 9.27 -10.66 -5.57
N ILE A 163 8.96 -10.11 -4.39
CA ILE A 163 8.09 -10.75 -3.40
C ILE A 163 6.99 -9.77 -3.02
N PRO A 164 5.72 -10.07 -3.35
CA PRO A 164 4.61 -9.15 -3.13
C PRO A 164 4.28 -8.99 -1.64
N HIS A 165 3.50 -7.96 -1.32
CA HIS A 165 2.92 -7.84 0.01
C HIS A 165 1.96 -9.01 0.27
N PRO A 166 2.02 -9.65 1.45
CA PRO A 166 0.96 -10.54 1.87
C PRO A 166 -0.31 -9.73 2.15
N LEU A 167 -1.45 -10.20 1.65
CA LEU A 167 -2.73 -9.52 1.82
C LEU A 167 -3.64 -10.29 2.78
N SER A 168 -4.51 -9.57 3.49
CA SER A 168 -5.46 -10.16 4.43
C SER A 168 -6.75 -10.54 3.71
N GLU A 169 -6.83 -11.81 3.29
CA GLU A 169 -7.99 -12.38 2.58
C GLU A 169 -9.31 -12.31 3.38
N ASP A 170 -9.22 -12.18 4.70
CA ASP A 170 -10.36 -12.26 5.63
C ASP A 170 -11.02 -10.91 5.96
N LYS A 171 -10.40 -9.78 5.59
CA LYS A 171 -10.85 -8.46 6.03
C LYS A 171 -11.80 -7.76 5.07
N PHE A 172 -11.55 -7.93 3.77
CA PHE A 172 -12.30 -7.24 2.72
C PHE A 172 -12.87 -8.25 1.76
N TYR A 173 -14.19 -8.32 1.72
CA TYR A 173 -14.92 -9.35 1.02
C TYR A 173 -16.31 -8.85 0.62
N ARG A 174 -16.91 -9.54 -0.33
CA ARG A 174 -18.28 -9.28 -0.79
C ARG A 174 -19.26 -9.64 0.33
N LEU A 175 -19.95 -8.65 0.89
CA LEU A 175 -21.04 -8.91 1.85
C LEU A 175 -22.14 -9.76 1.21
N GLY A 176 -22.69 -10.73 1.95
CA GLY A 176 -23.68 -11.68 1.41
C GLY A 176 -23.13 -12.74 0.46
N GLY A 177 -21.80 -12.82 0.28
CA GLY A 177 -21.13 -13.86 -0.51
C GLY A 177 -21.19 -13.61 -2.02
N GLU A 178 -20.74 -14.62 -2.78
CA GLU A 178 -20.58 -14.53 -4.24
C GLU A 178 -21.91 -14.59 -5.01
N ALA A 179 -22.92 -15.23 -4.44
CA ALA A 179 -24.21 -15.48 -5.08
C ALA A 179 -25.11 -14.24 -5.11
N LEU A 180 -24.89 -13.26 -4.23
CA LEU A 180 -25.74 -12.08 -4.15
C LEU A 180 -25.35 -11.08 -5.25
N PRO A 181 -26.31 -10.61 -6.08
CA PRO A 181 -26.05 -9.57 -7.07
C PRO A 181 -25.44 -8.32 -6.45
N SER A 182 -24.47 -7.72 -7.16
CA SER A 182 -23.72 -6.57 -6.64
C SER A 182 -24.61 -5.37 -6.29
N SER A 183 -25.71 -5.17 -7.01
CA SER A 183 -26.70 -4.12 -6.73
C SER A 183 -27.41 -4.32 -5.38
N LEU A 184 -27.84 -5.55 -5.08
CA LEU A 184 -28.51 -5.87 -3.82
C LEU A 184 -27.56 -5.78 -2.63
N ARG A 185 -26.33 -6.27 -2.81
CA ARG A 185 -25.27 -6.13 -1.81
C ARG A 185 -24.97 -4.67 -1.49
N ARG A 186 -24.76 -3.84 -2.53
CA ARG A 186 -24.52 -2.40 -2.37
C ARG A 186 -25.69 -1.72 -1.64
N LEU A 187 -26.92 -2.07 -2.00
CA LEU A 187 -28.12 -1.56 -1.34
C LEU A 187 -28.16 -1.93 0.15
N ALA A 188 -27.86 -3.19 0.50
CA ALA A 188 -27.80 -3.64 1.88
C ALA A 188 -26.70 -2.87 2.66
N ALA A 189 -25.53 -2.69 2.06
CA ALA A 189 -24.44 -1.95 2.67
C ALA A 189 -24.83 -0.48 2.96
N ARG A 190 -25.49 0.18 1.99
CA ARG A 190 -25.96 1.57 2.17
C ARG A 190 -27.06 1.69 3.23
N LYS A 191 -27.97 0.72 3.32
CA LYS A 191 -28.98 0.67 4.38
C LYS A 191 -28.35 0.59 5.76
N GLN A 192 -27.27 -0.19 5.90
CA GLN A 192 -26.55 -0.30 7.17
C GLN A 192 -25.74 0.96 7.50
N LEU A 193 -25.12 1.62 6.50
CA LEU A 193 -24.39 2.87 6.71
C LEU A 193 -25.30 4.07 7.00
N PHE A 194 -26.49 4.10 6.41
CA PHE A 194 -27.41 5.23 6.46
C PHE A 194 -28.85 4.78 6.76
N PRO A 195 -29.11 4.13 7.91
CA PRO A 195 -30.42 3.51 8.21
C PRO A 195 -31.58 4.51 8.18
N ASP A 196 -31.32 5.77 8.55
CA ASP A 196 -32.34 6.81 8.65
C ASP A 196 -32.39 7.73 7.43
N ASN A 197 -31.67 7.39 6.34
CA ASN A 197 -31.62 8.22 5.13
C ASN A 197 -31.82 7.41 3.85
N PRO A 198 -33.07 7.01 3.53
CA PRO A 198 -33.40 6.24 2.33
C PRO A 198 -32.99 6.90 1.02
N SER A 199 -32.93 8.24 0.97
CA SER A 199 -32.46 8.98 -0.21
C SER A 199 -30.98 8.70 -0.54
N SER A 200 -30.22 8.18 0.43
CA SER A 200 -28.81 7.80 0.30
C SER A 200 -28.60 6.32 -0.02
N TRP A 201 -29.63 5.58 -0.45
CA TRP A 201 -29.48 4.16 -0.78
C TRP A 201 -29.33 3.88 -2.27
N LYS A 202 -29.66 4.87 -3.12
CA LYS A 202 -29.66 4.75 -4.58
C LYS A 202 -28.46 5.46 -5.21
N GLY A 203 -28.33 5.28 -6.52
CA GLY A 203 -27.34 5.97 -7.34
C GLY A 203 -25.98 5.29 -7.43
N PHE A 204 -25.05 6.03 -8.04
CA PHE A 204 -23.71 5.58 -8.39
C PHE A 204 -22.66 6.28 -7.51
N TRP A 205 -21.97 5.53 -6.66
CA TRP A 205 -21.05 6.07 -5.68
C TRP A 205 -19.60 5.80 -6.05
N VAL A 206 -18.83 6.86 -6.24
CA VAL A 206 -17.39 6.84 -6.45
C VAL A 206 -16.70 6.88 -5.10
N LEU A 207 -15.69 6.05 -4.87
CA LEU A 207 -14.93 6.05 -3.62
C LEU A 207 -13.50 6.50 -3.84
N ASN A 208 -13.04 7.44 -3.02
CA ASN A 208 -11.61 7.60 -2.76
C ASN A 208 -11.34 7.46 -1.25
N ALA A 209 -10.60 6.42 -0.88
CA ALA A 209 -10.21 6.14 0.50
C ALA A 209 -8.69 6.28 0.72
N ASN A 210 -7.99 6.97 -0.20
CA ASN A 210 -6.59 7.33 -0.01
C ASN A 210 -6.45 8.41 1.06
N LYS A 211 -5.30 8.48 1.72
CA LYS A 211 -4.99 9.58 2.64
C LYS A 211 -4.95 10.90 1.87
N ASN A 212 -5.43 11.98 2.50
CA ASN A 212 -5.24 13.33 1.99
C ASN A 212 -3.76 13.71 2.19
N GLN A 213 -2.96 13.47 1.15
CA GLN A 213 -1.53 13.75 1.06
C GLN A 213 -1.24 14.27 -0.35
N PRO A 214 -0.24 15.15 -0.55
CA PRO A 214 0.03 15.71 -1.87
C PRO A 214 0.28 14.66 -2.94
N ARG A 215 1.01 13.58 -2.63
CA ARG A 215 1.22 12.46 -3.56
C ARG A 215 -0.10 11.85 -4.05
N LYS A 216 -1.17 11.86 -3.25
CA LYS A 216 -2.46 11.24 -3.61
C LYS A 216 -3.34 12.13 -4.51
N ARG A 217 -2.98 13.42 -4.65
CA ARG A 217 -3.61 14.38 -5.57
C ARG A 217 -5.14 14.35 -5.51
N ILE A 218 -5.69 14.48 -4.31
CA ILE A 218 -7.13 14.49 -4.10
C ILE A 218 -7.79 15.67 -4.83
N ASP A 219 -7.04 16.73 -5.11
CA ASP A 219 -7.47 17.84 -5.96
C ASP A 219 -7.86 17.36 -7.39
N ILE A 220 -7.14 16.39 -7.98
CA ILE A 220 -7.52 15.79 -9.26
C ILE A 220 -8.81 14.98 -9.12
N THR A 221 -8.94 14.22 -8.02
CA THR A 221 -10.18 13.47 -7.74
C THR A 221 -11.40 14.41 -7.73
N LEU A 222 -11.31 15.53 -6.99
CA LEU A 222 -12.41 16.49 -6.90
C LEU A 222 -12.71 17.16 -8.24
N LYS A 223 -11.69 17.63 -8.97
CA LYS A 223 -11.86 18.28 -10.27
C LYS A 223 -12.43 17.34 -11.34
N GLY A 224 -11.93 16.11 -11.40
CA GLY A 224 -12.40 15.11 -12.35
C GLY A 224 -13.80 14.62 -12.03
N PHE A 225 -14.13 14.46 -10.75
CA PHE A 225 -15.50 14.15 -10.32
C PHE A 225 -16.45 15.31 -10.65
N ALA A 226 -16.05 16.58 -10.45
CA ALA A 226 -16.85 17.74 -10.81
C ALA A 226 -17.26 17.72 -12.29
N LYS A 227 -16.30 17.46 -13.18
CA LYS A 227 -16.54 17.33 -14.62
C LYS A 227 -17.48 16.16 -14.94
N PHE A 228 -17.30 15.02 -14.29
CA PHE A 228 -18.13 13.83 -14.51
C PHE A 228 -19.60 14.03 -14.13
N VAL A 229 -19.91 14.86 -13.12
CA VAL A 229 -21.28 15.00 -12.61
C VAL A 229 -22.07 16.16 -13.18
N GLU A 230 -21.52 16.95 -14.10
CA GLU A 230 -22.16 18.16 -14.66
C GLU A 230 -23.56 17.87 -15.23
N ASP A 231 -23.74 16.71 -15.85
CA ASP A 231 -24.96 16.25 -16.52
C ASP A 231 -25.59 15.01 -15.84
N LYS A 232 -25.23 14.72 -14.59
CA LYS A 232 -25.64 13.50 -13.88
C LYS A 232 -26.66 13.77 -12.77
N PRO A 233 -27.55 12.81 -12.47
CA PRO A 233 -28.51 12.96 -11.36
C PRO A 233 -27.80 13.12 -10.01
N ASP A 234 -28.47 13.76 -9.04
CA ASP A 234 -27.93 14.09 -7.72
C ASP A 234 -27.56 12.87 -6.85
N ASP A 235 -27.98 11.68 -7.24
CA ASP A 235 -27.63 10.42 -6.58
C ASP A 235 -26.28 9.83 -7.04
N VAL A 236 -25.60 10.50 -8.00
CA VAL A 236 -24.19 10.27 -8.30
C VAL A 236 -23.31 11.05 -7.31
N ARG A 237 -22.60 10.31 -6.46
CA ARG A 237 -21.90 10.85 -5.27
C ARG A 237 -20.46 10.38 -5.17
N LEU A 238 -19.63 11.18 -4.49
CA LEU A 238 -18.25 10.86 -4.16
C LEU A 238 -18.12 10.66 -2.65
N TYR A 239 -17.75 9.45 -2.26
CA TYR A 239 -17.46 9.06 -0.89
C TYR A 239 -15.96 9.25 -0.62
N LEU A 240 -15.64 10.03 0.42
CA LEU A 240 -14.28 10.35 0.85
C LEU A 240 -14.02 9.80 2.26
N HIS A 241 -13.13 8.81 2.33
CA HIS A 241 -12.63 8.25 3.59
C HIS A 241 -11.22 8.79 3.87
N MET A 242 -11.13 10.04 4.32
CA MET A 242 -9.88 10.74 4.55
C MET A 242 -10.06 11.97 5.44
N ALA A 243 -8.96 12.53 5.94
CA ALA A 243 -8.98 13.85 6.55
C ALA A 243 -9.37 14.91 5.51
N THR A 244 -10.36 15.75 5.82
CA THR A 244 -10.88 16.77 4.91
C THR A 244 -10.13 18.10 5.01
N LYS A 245 -9.40 18.32 6.11
CA LYS A 245 -8.59 19.52 6.35
C LYS A 245 -7.15 19.14 6.64
N ASN A 246 -6.21 19.56 5.82
CA ASN A 246 -4.79 19.49 6.16
C ASN A 246 -4.05 20.70 5.58
N SER A 247 -2.73 20.76 5.78
CA SER A 247 -1.87 21.82 5.26
C SER A 247 -1.71 21.81 3.74
N PHE A 248 -2.22 20.79 3.04
CA PHE A 248 -1.95 20.55 1.62
C PHE A 248 -3.17 20.81 0.74
N THR A 249 -4.30 20.18 1.07
CA THR A 249 -5.57 20.28 0.34
C THR A 249 -6.70 20.43 1.35
N ASP A 250 -7.31 21.61 1.36
CA ASP A 250 -8.58 21.85 2.04
C ASP A 250 -9.72 21.34 1.14
N ILE A 251 -10.11 20.09 1.38
CA ILE A 251 -11.13 19.38 0.59
C ILE A 251 -12.47 20.10 0.72
N GLU A 252 -12.85 20.53 1.92
CA GLU A 252 -14.12 21.21 2.15
C GLU A 252 -14.20 22.54 1.41
N LYS A 253 -13.10 23.30 1.36
CA LYS A 253 -13.02 24.53 0.55
C LYS A 253 -13.18 24.23 -0.93
N MET A 254 -12.41 23.28 -1.47
CA MET A 254 -12.50 22.90 -2.88
C MET A 254 -13.90 22.39 -3.26
N VAL A 255 -14.54 21.61 -2.39
CA VAL A 255 -15.91 21.11 -2.60
C VAL A 255 -16.92 22.25 -2.69
N ARG A 256 -16.75 23.34 -1.92
CA ARG A 256 -17.58 24.54 -2.06
C ARG A 256 -17.33 25.26 -3.38
N GLU A 257 -16.06 25.46 -3.73
CA GLU A 257 -15.65 26.16 -4.96
C GLU A 257 -16.09 25.43 -6.23
N LEU A 258 -16.10 24.10 -6.20
CA LEU A 258 -16.54 23.24 -7.31
C LEU A 258 -18.07 22.97 -7.31
N GLY A 259 -18.83 23.52 -6.35
CA GLY A 259 -20.28 23.31 -6.28
C GLY A 259 -20.71 21.88 -5.90
N LEU A 260 -19.82 21.09 -5.29
CA LEU A 260 -20.04 19.65 -5.03
C LEU A 260 -20.71 19.33 -3.69
N LYS A 261 -21.08 20.33 -2.88
CA LYS A 261 -21.54 20.15 -1.50
C LYS A 261 -22.61 19.06 -1.32
N LYS A 262 -23.56 18.95 -2.25
CA LYS A 262 -24.67 17.98 -2.18
C LYS A 262 -24.30 16.56 -2.64
N ARG A 263 -23.10 16.39 -3.22
CA ARG A 263 -22.64 15.15 -3.86
C ARG A 263 -21.50 14.47 -3.09
N ILE A 264 -20.98 15.09 -2.05
CA ILE A 264 -19.90 14.49 -1.24
C ILE A 264 -20.47 13.80 0.00
N ILE A 265 -19.95 12.61 0.28
CA ILE A 265 -20.15 11.88 1.53
C ILE A 265 -18.78 11.77 2.21
N TYR A 266 -18.67 12.23 3.44
CA TYR A 266 -17.46 12.05 4.25
C TYR A 266 -17.68 10.92 5.25
N THR A 267 -16.66 10.10 5.53
CA THR A 267 -16.69 9.25 6.74
C THR A 267 -16.69 10.13 7.99
N ALA A 268 -15.82 11.13 8.01
CA ALA A 268 -15.77 12.17 9.03
C ALA A 268 -15.15 13.43 8.43
N GLU A 269 -15.58 14.59 8.90
CA GLU A 269 -14.97 15.89 8.57
C GLU A 269 -13.90 16.24 9.63
N GLY A 270 -12.82 16.89 9.20
CA GLY A 270 -11.80 17.43 10.10
C GLY A 270 -10.36 17.11 9.68
N LYS A 271 -9.45 17.35 10.63
CA LYS A 271 -8.00 17.22 10.41
C LYS A 271 -7.46 15.80 10.58
N GLN A 272 -8.18 14.97 11.32
CA GLN A 272 -7.76 13.60 11.58
C GLN A 272 -8.25 12.67 10.48
N HIS A 273 -7.45 11.65 10.18
CA HIS A 273 -7.92 10.57 9.33
C HIS A 273 -9.01 9.80 10.08
N PRO A 274 -10.14 9.46 9.44
CA PRO A 274 -11.18 8.70 10.11
C PRO A 274 -10.66 7.33 10.57
N GLU A 275 -10.85 6.99 11.84
CA GLU A 275 -10.52 5.68 12.38
C GLU A 275 -11.80 4.85 12.46
N VAL A 276 -11.91 3.82 11.63
CA VAL A 276 -13.05 2.88 11.63
C VAL A 276 -12.55 1.44 11.69
N PRO A 277 -13.30 0.52 12.32
CA PRO A 277 -12.99 -0.91 12.27
C PRO A 277 -12.94 -1.45 10.83
N CYS A 278 -12.22 -2.55 10.62
CA CYS A 278 -12.10 -3.17 9.29
C CYS A 278 -13.46 -3.57 8.71
N GLU A 279 -14.39 -4.00 9.56
CA GLU A 279 -15.76 -4.37 9.21
C GLU A 279 -16.53 -3.17 8.66
N GLN A 280 -16.37 -2.00 9.28
CA GLN A 280 -16.99 -0.76 8.82
C GLN A 280 -16.35 -0.25 7.53
N LEU A 281 -15.02 -0.38 7.37
CA LEU A 281 -14.36 -0.05 6.11
C LEU A 281 -14.79 -0.99 4.97
N ASN A 282 -14.91 -2.30 5.25
CA ASN A 282 -15.46 -3.26 4.30
C ASN A 282 -16.91 -2.90 3.92
N LEU A 283 -17.71 -2.42 4.87
CA LEU A 283 -19.06 -1.93 4.61
C LEU A 283 -19.06 -0.70 3.68
N ILE A 284 -18.17 0.28 3.90
CA ILE A 284 -17.98 1.44 3.03
C ILE A 284 -17.60 1.01 1.61
N TYR A 285 -16.64 0.09 1.47
CA TYR A 285 -16.24 -0.48 0.19
C TYR A 285 -17.41 -1.19 -0.50
N ASN A 286 -18.18 -2.00 0.22
CA ASN A 286 -19.34 -2.69 -0.34
C ASN A 286 -20.48 -1.73 -0.72
N ALA A 287 -20.55 -0.51 -0.20
CA ALA A 287 -21.56 0.49 -0.54
C ALA A 287 -21.23 1.28 -1.82
N CYS A 288 -19.98 1.28 -2.27
CA CYS A 288 -19.52 2.06 -3.40
C CYS A 288 -19.54 1.25 -4.71
N ASN A 289 -19.72 1.94 -5.84
CA ASN A 289 -19.77 1.34 -7.17
C ASN A 289 -18.38 1.22 -7.80
N VAL A 290 -17.50 2.18 -7.58
CA VAL A 290 -16.18 2.25 -8.23
C VAL A 290 -15.18 2.90 -7.29
N GLY A 291 -13.94 2.41 -7.27
CA GLY A 291 -12.84 3.04 -6.56
C GLY A 291 -11.98 3.89 -7.48
N VAL A 292 -11.46 5.01 -6.98
CA VAL A 292 -10.55 5.87 -7.72
C VAL A 292 -9.26 6.11 -6.95
N ASN A 293 -8.15 6.13 -7.68
CA ASN A 293 -6.85 6.55 -7.19
C ASN A 293 -6.22 7.50 -8.21
N THR A 294 -5.90 8.73 -7.80
CA THR A 294 -5.29 9.76 -8.64
C THR A 294 -3.84 10.04 -8.27
N SER A 295 -3.19 9.13 -7.55
CA SER A 295 -1.87 9.38 -6.99
C SER A 295 -0.77 9.56 -8.05
N MET A 296 0.31 10.22 -7.62
CA MET A 296 1.51 10.45 -8.40
C MET A 296 2.44 9.22 -8.47
N GLY A 297 2.14 8.17 -7.72
CA GLY A 297 2.95 6.96 -7.64
C GLY A 297 2.34 5.97 -6.67
N GLU A 298 2.34 4.67 -6.97
CA GLU A 298 1.99 3.61 -6.03
C GLU A 298 3.05 2.50 -6.03
N GLY A 299 3.44 2.06 -4.84
CA GLY A 299 4.22 0.83 -4.69
C GLY A 299 3.35 -0.43 -4.76
N TRP A 300 2.05 -0.30 -4.51
CA TRP A 300 1.07 -1.39 -4.59
C TRP A 300 -0.36 -0.91 -4.86
N GLY A 301 -0.81 0.15 -4.18
CA GLY A 301 -2.19 0.61 -4.25
C GLY A 301 -3.15 -0.20 -3.36
N LEU A 302 -2.81 -0.38 -2.08
CA LEU A 302 -3.59 -1.18 -1.11
C LEU A 302 -5.08 -0.83 -1.07
N VAL A 303 -5.42 0.46 -1.10
CA VAL A 303 -6.84 0.90 -1.08
C VAL A 303 -7.62 0.41 -2.29
N SER A 304 -7.03 0.53 -3.49
CA SER A 304 -7.66 0.05 -4.73
C SER A 304 -7.83 -1.47 -4.70
N PHE A 305 -6.84 -2.17 -4.14
CA PHE A 305 -6.87 -3.61 -3.99
C PHE A 305 -7.97 -4.07 -3.02
N GLU A 306 -8.07 -3.45 -1.84
CA GLU A 306 -9.07 -3.78 -0.83
C GLU A 306 -10.50 -3.52 -1.33
N HIS A 307 -10.71 -2.41 -2.05
CA HIS A 307 -12.00 -2.11 -2.65
C HIS A 307 -12.34 -3.06 -3.81
N ALA A 308 -11.37 -3.45 -4.64
CA ALA A 308 -11.58 -4.45 -5.68
C ALA A 308 -11.94 -5.83 -5.11
N ALA A 309 -11.45 -6.19 -3.92
CA ALA A 309 -11.78 -7.44 -3.24
C ALA A 309 -13.26 -7.49 -2.83
N THR A 310 -13.92 -6.34 -2.68
CA THR A 310 -15.38 -6.27 -2.53
C THR A 310 -16.10 -6.32 -3.88
N GLY A 311 -15.40 -6.51 -4.98
CA GLY A 311 -15.96 -6.57 -6.33
C GLY A 311 -16.44 -5.20 -6.81
N ALA A 312 -15.63 -4.15 -6.65
CA ALA A 312 -15.83 -2.88 -7.33
C ALA A 312 -14.72 -2.69 -8.39
N PRO A 313 -15.05 -2.30 -9.63
CA PRO A 313 -14.02 -1.90 -10.59
C PRO A 313 -13.24 -0.69 -10.07
N GLN A 314 -12.01 -0.55 -10.54
CA GLN A 314 -11.10 0.51 -10.13
C GLN A 314 -10.76 1.42 -11.31
N VAL A 315 -10.51 2.70 -11.00
CA VAL A 315 -9.87 3.67 -11.88
C VAL A 315 -8.55 4.05 -11.22
N VAL A 316 -7.44 3.75 -11.87
CA VAL A 316 -6.09 3.93 -11.31
C VAL A 316 -5.16 4.58 -12.35
N PRO A 317 -4.04 5.18 -11.93
CA PRO A 317 -3.09 5.78 -12.87
C PRO A 317 -2.35 4.72 -13.69
N ASP A 318 -2.08 5.01 -14.96
CA ASP A 318 -1.26 4.19 -15.86
C ASP A 318 0.25 4.43 -15.63
N HIS A 319 0.71 4.22 -14.40
CA HIS A 319 2.12 4.31 -14.05
C HIS A 319 2.43 3.46 -12.81
N SER A 320 3.73 3.38 -12.47
CA SER A 320 4.23 2.69 -11.28
C SER A 320 3.67 1.26 -11.14
N ALA A 321 3.44 0.77 -9.91
CA ALA A 321 2.86 -0.54 -9.70
C ALA A 321 1.44 -0.66 -10.30
N CYS A 322 0.72 0.44 -10.45
CA CYS A 322 -0.65 0.41 -10.94
C CYS A 322 -0.74 -0.11 -12.38
N ALA A 323 0.12 0.37 -13.28
CA ALA A 323 0.17 -0.08 -14.68
C ALA A 323 0.43 -1.59 -14.83
N ASN A 324 1.21 -2.17 -13.90
CA ASN A 324 1.54 -3.59 -13.94
C ASN A 324 0.45 -4.47 -13.28
N ILE A 325 0.00 -4.10 -12.08
CA ILE A 325 -0.95 -4.91 -11.30
C ILE A 325 -2.34 -4.88 -11.93
N TRP A 326 -2.75 -3.75 -12.48
CA TRP A 326 -4.12 -3.53 -12.96
C TRP A 326 -4.25 -3.58 -14.49
N LYS A 327 -3.21 -4.05 -15.19
CA LYS A 327 -3.26 -4.21 -16.63
C LYS A 327 -4.49 -5.04 -17.02
N GLU A 328 -5.35 -4.48 -17.87
CA GLU A 328 -6.61 -5.09 -18.33
C GLU A 328 -7.63 -5.40 -17.21
N ALA A 329 -7.38 -4.96 -15.97
CA ALA A 329 -8.21 -5.24 -14.80
C ALA A 329 -8.78 -3.98 -14.13
N ALA A 330 -8.44 -2.80 -14.63
CA ALA A 330 -8.97 -1.50 -14.21
C ALA A 330 -9.04 -0.52 -15.38
N GLU A 331 -9.69 0.62 -15.17
CA GLU A 331 -9.49 1.80 -16.03
C GLU A 331 -8.14 2.44 -15.71
N LEU A 332 -7.22 2.38 -16.66
CA LEU A 332 -5.89 2.98 -16.55
C LEU A 332 -5.93 4.42 -17.10
N MET A 333 -5.77 5.40 -16.21
CA MET A 333 -5.73 6.80 -16.59
C MET A 333 -4.36 7.16 -17.15
N PRO A 334 -4.28 7.69 -18.39
CA PRO A 334 -3.01 8.02 -19.01
C PRO A 334 -2.27 9.11 -18.21
N ILE A 335 -0.94 9.02 -18.24
CA ILE A 335 -0.06 10.04 -17.68
C ILE A 335 -0.16 11.32 -18.51
N GLU A 336 -0.42 12.45 -17.85
CA GLU A 336 -0.38 13.78 -18.45
C GLU A 336 1.03 14.38 -18.36
N ARG A 337 1.69 14.23 -17.21
CA ARG A 337 3.05 14.74 -17.01
C ARG A 337 3.85 13.94 -15.99
N LYS A 338 5.16 13.86 -16.20
CA LYS A 338 6.09 13.39 -15.17
C LYS A 338 6.39 14.49 -14.17
N THR A 339 6.72 14.10 -12.94
CA THR A 339 6.99 15.02 -11.83
C THR A 339 8.22 14.60 -11.06
N CYS A 340 8.99 15.60 -10.65
CA CYS A 340 10.17 15.42 -9.81
C CYS A 340 10.06 16.36 -8.60
N GLY A 341 10.68 15.98 -7.48
CA GLY A 341 10.90 16.90 -6.35
C GLY A 341 9.91 16.78 -5.19
N TYR A 342 8.91 15.90 -5.26
CA TYR A 342 8.07 15.59 -4.08
C TYR A 342 8.68 14.49 -3.19
N THR A 343 9.38 13.55 -3.81
CA THR A 343 10.16 12.49 -3.15
C THR A 343 11.49 12.31 -3.90
N MET A 344 12.29 11.33 -3.48
CA MET A 344 13.51 10.92 -4.20
C MET A 344 13.22 10.09 -5.47
N LEU A 345 11.94 9.97 -5.83
CA LEU A 345 11.42 9.20 -6.94
C LEU A 345 10.71 10.13 -7.93
N GLU A 346 10.78 9.77 -9.22
CA GLU A 346 10.00 10.37 -10.30
C GLU A 346 8.56 9.86 -10.18
N GLY A 347 7.62 10.76 -9.93
CA GLY A 347 6.19 10.48 -9.99
C GLY A 347 5.60 10.84 -11.35
N ALA A 348 4.32 10.54 -11.54
CA ALA A 348 3.58 10.88 -12.75
C ALA A 348 2.15 11.32 -12.39
N GLU A 349 1.68 12.41 -12.99
CA GLU A 349 0.34 12.94 -12.77
C GLU A 349 -0.60 12.54 -13.90
N VAL A 350 -1.84 12.26 -13.52
CA VAL A 350 -2.98 12.10 -14.42
C VAL A 350 -3.78 13.41 -14.47
N SER A 351 -4.76 13.52 -15.35
CA SER A 351 -5.59 14.71 -15.48
C SER A 351 -7.02 14.53 -14.91
N PRO A 352 -7.68 15.61 -14.49
CA PRO A 352 -9.12 15.60 -14.20
C PRO A 352 -9.98 15.06 -15.35
N GLU A 353 -9.60 15.35 -16.59
CA GLU A 353 -10.27 14.90 -17.81
C GLU A 353 -10.17 13.38 -17.97
N ALA A 354 -9.00 12.79 -17.69
CA ALA A 354 -8.81 11.34 -17.75
C ALA A 354 -9.68 10.62 -16.71
N LEU A 355 -9.76 11.16 -15.49
CA LEU A 355 -10.64 10.63 -14.45
C LEU A 355 -12.12 10.71 -14.87
N SER A 356 -12.55 11.87 -15.35
CA SER A 356 -13.94 12.09 -15.79
C SER A 356 -14.34 11.11 -16.89
N LYS A 357 -13.51 10.92 -17.92
CA LYS A 357 -13.77 9.96 -19.01
C LYS A 357 -13.83 8.51 -18.52
N SER A 358 -12.95 8.14 -17.59
CA SER A 358 -12.91 6.78 -17.03
C SER A 358 -14.18 6.49 -16.20
N LEU A 359 -14.63 7.46 -15.40
CA LEU A 359 -15.87 7.36 -14.65
C LEU A 359 -17.09 7.31 -15.57
N GLU A 360 -17.12 8.12 -16.63
CA GLU A 360 -18.19 8.10 -17.63
C GLU A 360 -18.31 6.74 -18.30
N ARG A 361 -17.19 6.13 -18.71
CA ARG A 361 -17.19 4.82 -19.34
C ARG A 361 -17.74 3.73 -18.41
N LEU A 362 -17.32 3.72 -17.14
CA LEU A 362 -17.84 2.79 -16.13
C LEU A 362 -19.31 3.06 -15.75
N TYR A 363 -19.79 4.29 -15.90
CA TYR A 363 -21.16 4.68 -15.63
C TYR A 363 -22.11 4.27 -16.77
N ALA A 364 -21.70 4.51 -18.02
CA ALA A 364 -22.53 4.33 -19.20
C ALA A 364 -22.46 2.91 -19.79
N ASP A 365 -21.31 2.24 -19.72
CA ASP A 365 -21.11 0.91 -20.31
C ASP A 365 -21.15 -0.18 -19.24
N LYS A 366 -22.33 -0.79 -19.10
CA LYS A 366 -22.57 -1.88 -18.14
C LYS A 366 -21.70 -3.11 -18.41
N LEU A 367 -21.49 -3.48 -19.67
CA LEU A 367 -20.71 -4.68 -20.02
C LEU A 367 -19.25 -4.48 -19.66
N HIS A 368 -18.71 -3.29 -19.96
CA HIS A 368 -17.36 -2.93 -19.58
C HIS A 368 -17.19 -2.84 -18.06
N TYR A 369 -18.16 -2.27 -17.35
CA TYR A 369 -18.20 -2.27 -15.88
C TYR A 369 -18.13 -3.69 -15.30
N GLU A 370 -18.98 -4.61 -15.78
CA GLU A 370 -19.03 -6.00 -15.31
C GLU A 370 -17.74 -6.76 -15.66
N HIS A 371 -17.15 -6.47 -16.82
CA HIS A 371 -15.85 -7.02 -17.21
C HIS A 371 -14.75 -6.61 -16.24
N LEU A 372 -14.56 -5.30 -15.99
CA LEU A 372 -13.52 -4.81 -15.08
C LEU A 372 -13.79 -5.21 -13.63
N GLN A 373 -15.04 -5.32 -13.23
CA GLN A 373 -15.40 -5.88 -11.92
C GLN A 373 -14.85 -7.31 -11.75
N ARG A 374 -15.04 -8.17 -12.78
CA ARG A 374 -14.56 -9.56 -12.76
C ARG A 374 -13.03 -9.61 -12.78
N GLN A 375 -12.39 -8.86 -13.68
CA GLN A 375 -10.93 -8.87 -13.81
C GLN A 375 -10.25 -8.32 -12.54
N GLY A 376 -10.75 -7.23 -11.99
CA GLY A 376 -10.25 -6.67 -10.74
C GLY A 376 -10.36 -7.66 -9.58
N LEU A 377 -11.46 -8.42 -9.49
CA LEU A 377 -11.60 -9.46 -8.47
C LEU A 377 -10.55 -10.58 -8.65
N LEU A 378 -10.28 -11.02 -9.88
CA LEU A 378 -9.26 -12.03 -10.17
C LEU A 378 -7.85 -11.58 -9.74
N VAL A 379 -7.51 -10.30 -9.96
CA VAL A 379 -6.27 -9.71 -9.44
C VAL A 379 -6.20 -9.88 -7.92
N THR A 380 -7.32 -9.64 -7.22
CA THR A 380 -7.35 -9.73 -5.76
C THR A 380 -7.28 -11.15 -5.19
N GLN A 381 -7.70 -12.14 -5.97
CA GLN A 381 -7.71 -13.55 -5.62
C GLN A 381 -6.45 -14.29 -6.09
N ASN A 382 -5.45 -13.56 -6.59
CA ASN A 382 -4.20 -14.16 -7.01
C ASN A 382 -3.47 -14.79 -5.82
N LYS A 383 -3.33 -16.13 -5.87
CA LYS A 383 -2.68 -16.93 -4.82
C LYS A 383 -1.26 -16.46 -4.51
N ALA A 384 -0.56 -15.86 -5.47
CA ALA A 384 0.79 -15.32 -5.25
C ALA A 384 0.85 -14.24 -4.14
N TYR A 385 -0.29 -13.63 -3.77
CA TYR A 385 -0.39 -12.60 -2.73
C TYR A 385 -0.87 -13.16 -1.38
N HIS A 386 -1.18 -14.46 -1.32
CA HIS A 386 -1.61 -15.12 -0.10
C HIS A 386 -0.45 -15.19 0.88
N ARG A 387 -0.73 -14.99 2.17
CA ARG A 387 0.31 -14.92 3.21
C ARG A 387 1.26 -16.11 3.18
N ASP A 388 0.71 -17.31 3.01
CA ASP A 388 1.49 -18.55 3.09
C ASP A 388 2.39 -18.74 1.86
N GLU A 389 1.89 -18.40 0.66
CA GLU A 389 2.69 -18.39 -0.57
C GLU A 389 3.80 -17.34 -0.52
N VAL A 390 3.52 -16.15 0.03
CA VAL A 390 4.53 -15.10 0.26
C VAL A 390 5.59 -15.59 1.27
N ALA A 391 5.18 -16.28 2.33
CA ALA A 391 6.11 -16.84 3.31
C ALA A 391 7.02 -17.92 2.71
N ILE A 392 6.50 -18.74 1.79
CA ILE A 392 7.31 -19.72 1.03
C ILE A 392 8.35 -19.02 0.15
N GLN A 393 7.96 -17.97 -0.58
CA GLN A 393 8.91 -17.20 -1.40
C GLN A 393 10.05 -16.60 -0.55
N TRP A 394 9.72 -16.08 0.63
CA TRP A 394 10.73 -15.58 1.57
C TRP A 394 11.64 -16.70 2.11
N LYS A 395 11.07 -17.85 2.46
CA LYS A 395 11.84 -19.03 2.89
C LYS A 395 12.85 -19.42 1.82
N ASP A 396 12.41 -19.54 0.56
CA ASP A 396 13.28 -19.94 -0.55
C ASP A 396 14.40 -18.93 -0.78
N LEU A 397 14.10 -17.62 -0.68
CA LEU A 397 15.11 -16.58 -0.76
C LEU A 397 16.15 -16.70 0.37
N PHE A 398 15.72 -16.84 1.62
CA PHE A 398 16.66 -16.93 2.75
C PHE A 398 17.52 -18.20 2.69
N LEU A 399 16.94 -19.34 2.28
CA LEU A 399 17.69 -20.58 2.10
C LEU A 399 18.70 -20.49 0.95
N LYS A 400 18.33 -19.84 -0.16
CA LYS A 400 19.26 -19.55 -1.27
C LYS A 400 20.42 -18.67 -0.80
N LEU A 401 20.15 -17.63 -0.03
CA LEU A 401 21.18 -16.70 0.44
C LEU A 401 22.10 -17.32 1.50
N THR A 402 21.59 -18.23 2.34
CA THR A 402 22.41 -18.93 3.35
C THR A 402 23.25 -20.06 2.76
N SER A 403 22.71 -20.84 1.83
CA SER A 403 23.48 -21.90 1.16
C SER A 403 24.69 -21.37 0.38
N GLY A 404 24.58 -20.18 -0.22
CA GLY A 404 25.70 -19.50 -0.90
C GLY A 404 26.73 -18.84 0.04
N VAL A 405 26.56 -18.90 1.36
CA VAL A 405 27.53 -18.40 2.36
C VAL A 405 28.43 -19.52 2.91
N TYR A 406 28.04 -20.79 2.69
CA TYR A 406 28.77 -21.98 3.13
C TYR A 406 29.36 -22.82 1.99
N ALA A 407 29.33 -22.29 0.76
CA ALA A 407 30.06 -22.78 -0.41
C ALA A 407 31.14 -21.76 -0.78
#